data_AF-A0A954WTG3-F1
#
_entry.id   AF-A0A954WTG3-F1
#
_cell.length_a   1.000
_cell.length_b   1.000
_cell.length_c   1.000
_cell.angle_alpha   90.00
_cell.angle_beta   90.00
_cell.angle_gamma   90.00
#
_symmetry.space_group_name_H-M   'P 1'
#
loop_
_entity.id
_entity.type
_entity.pdbx_description
1 polymer ?
#
loop_
_entity_poly.entity_id
_entity_poly.type
_entity_poly.pdbx_seq_one_letter_code
_entity_poly.pdbx_strand_id
1 'polypeptide(L)'
;NRIGVHFRIKPFTKEQTARYIDIQMTQAGAAENIFDLSVKELIHDFTGGLARAINNLATACLLQATARNVLRIDENVFQQTAAEFQLV
;
A
#
# COMPACT_ATOMS: atom_id res chain seq x y z
N ASN A 1 31.22 -10.09 -19.14
CA ASN A 1 29.88 -10.40 -19.69
C ASN A 1 28.88 -10.43 -18.53
N ARG A 2 28.09 -9.38 -18.31
CA ARG A 2 27.17 -9.27 -17.16
C ARG A 2 25.76 -9.58 -17.69
N ILE A 3 25.29 -10.81 -17.48
CA ILE A 3 23.94 -11.21 -17.87
C ILE A 3 22.97 -10.53 -16.90
N GLY A 4 22.38 -9.42 -17.31
CA GLY A 4 21.27 -8.79 -16.59
C GLY A 4 20.01 -9.63 -16.81
N VAL A 5 19.69 -10.51 -15.87
CA VAL A 5 18.39 -11.20 -15.85
C VAL A 5 17.32 -10.14 -15.58
N HIS A 6 16.60 -9.75 -16.64
CA HIS A 6 15.44 -8.87 -16.55
C HIS A 6 14.22 -9.71 -16.16
N PHE A 7 14.01 -9.90 -14.86
CA PHE A 7 12.78 -10.50 -14.36
C PHE A 7 11.68 -9.42 -14.33
N ARG A 8 10.71 -9.50 -15.24
CA ARG A 8 9.48 -8.70 -15.15
C ARG A 8 8.55 -9.36 -14.14
N ILE A 9 8.54 -8.85 -12.91
CA ILE A 9 7.52 -9.20 -11.93
C ILE A 9 6.20 -8.62 -12.44
N LYS A 10 5.21 -9.48 -12.70
CA LYS A 10 3.88 -9.04 -13.12
C LYS A 10 3.24 -8.25 -11.98
N PRO A 11 2.51 -7.17 -12.29
CA PRO A 11 1.74 -6.47 -11.27
C PRO A 11 0.69 -7.39 -10.66
N PHE A 12 0.39 -7.17 -9.38
CA PHE A 12 -0.68 -7.86 -8.68
C PHE A 12 -2.06 -7.48 -9.22
N THR A 13 -3.01 -8.40 -9.10
CA THR A 13 -4.45 -8.07 -9.21
C THR A 13 -4.92 -7.31 -7.96
N LYS A 14 -6.15 -6.78 -7.98
CA LYS A 14 -6.78 -6.14 -6.81
C LYS A 14 -6.81 -7.09 -5.60
N GLU A 15 -7.30 -8.31 -5.81
CA GLU A 15 -7.39 -9.34 -4.78
C GLU A 15 -6.00 -9.72 -4.23
N GLN A 16 -5.01 -9.88 -5.12
CA GLN A 16 -3.65 -10.17 -4.72
C GLN A 16 -3.02 -9.01 -3.94
N THR A 17 -3.35 -7.77 -4.28
CA THR A 17 -2.86 -6.57 -3.58
C THR A 17 -3.44 -6.47 -2.19
N ALA A 18 -4.76 -6.65 -2.05
CA ALA A 18 -5.41 -6.68 -0.75
C ALA A 18 -4.80 -7.77 0.15
N ARG A 19 -4.66 -8.99 -0.37
CA ARG A 19 -4.03 -10.10 0.35
C ARG A 19 -2.56 -9.85 0.66
N TYR A 20 -1.82 -9.22 -0.25
CA TYR A 20 -0.42 -8.86 -0.04
C TYR A 20 -0.27 -7.88 1.13
N ILE A 21 -1.10 -6.83 1.16
CA ILE A 21 -1.13 -5.87 2.27
C ILE A 21 -1.48 -6.59 3.58
N ASP A 22 -2.48 -7.45 3.59
CA ASP A 22 -2.87 -8.20 4.80
C ASP A 22 -1.74 -9.06 5.34
N ILE A 23 -1.07 -9.82 4.46
CA ILE A 23 0.09 -10.64 4.85
C ILE A 23 1.20 -9.77 5.45
N GLN A 24 1.50 -8.63 4.81
CA GLN A 24 2.55 -7.70 5.29
C GLN A 24 2.19 -7.14 6.68
N MET A 25 0.92 -6.78 6.89
CA MET A 25 0.44 -6.27 8.18
C MET A 25 0.47 -7.34 9.27
N THR A 26 0.03 -8.57 8.97
CA THR A 26 0.12 -9.69 9.92
C THR A 26 1.57 -10.00 10.29
N GLN A 27 2.49 -9.98 9.32
CA GLN A 27 3.93 -10.19 9.58
C GLN A 27 4.53 -9.09 10.45
N ALA A 28 4.05 -7.85 10.31
CA ALA A 28 4.44 -6.72 11.15
C ALA A 28 3.83 -6.76 12.56
N GLY A 29 2.96 -7.74 12.87
CA GLY A 29 2.26 -7.84 14.15
C GLY A 29 1.17 -6.79 14.33
N ALA A 30 0.66 -6.22 13.23
CA ALA A 30 -0.41 -5.25 13.26
C ALA A 30 -1.75 -5.88 13.67
N ALA A 31 -2.62 -5.07 14.29
CA ALA A 31 -3.99 -5.48 14.57
C ALA A 31 -4.77 -5.74 13.28
N GLU A 32 -5.79 -6.61 13.36
CA GLU A 32 -6.70 -6.84 12.23
C GLU A 32 -7.45 -5.54 11.86
N ASN A 33 -7.66 -5.31 10.56
CA ASN A 33 -8.44 -4.19 10.00
C ASN A 33 -7.84 -2.78 10.14
N ILE A 34 -6.51 -2.63 10.14
CA ILE A 34 -5.88 -1.29 10.02
C ILE A 34 -6.22 -0.63 8.66
N PHE A 35 -6.24 -1.42 7.57
CA PHE A 35 -6.62 -0.93 6.25
C PHE A 35 -8.03 -1.41 5.86
N ASP A 36 -8.87 -0.47 5.47
CA ASP A 36 -10.18 -0.80 4.89
C ASP A 36 -10.03 -1.47 3.53
N LEU A 37 -10.99 -2.34 3.20
CA LEU A 37 -11.00 -3.02 1.90
C LEU A 37 -11.03 -2.02 0.73
N SER A 38 -11.84 -0.97 0.85
CA SER A 38 -11.90 0.12 -0.13
C SER A 38 -10.53 0.80 -0.32
N VAL A 39 -9.79 1.02 0.78
CA VAL A 39 -8.44 1.61 0.71
C VAL A 39 -7.45 0.67 0.02
N LYS A 40 -7.52 -0.64 0.27
CA LYS A 40 -6.67 -1.62 -0.42
C LYS A 40 -6.91 -1.62 -1.93
N GLU A 41 -8.15 -1.47 -2.37
CA GLU A 41 -8.50 -1.34 -3.78
C GLU A 41 -7.99 -0.03 -4.38
N LEU A 42 -8.13 1.09 -3.66
CA LEU A 42 -7.59 2.39 -4.08
C LEU A 42 -6.06 2.38 -4.18
N ILE A 43 -5.37 1.70 -3.25
CA ILE A 43 -3.92 1.49 -3.32
C ILE A 43 -3.56 0.72 -4.60
N HIS A 44 -4.32 -0.33 -4.97
CA HIS A 44 -4.09 -1.04 -6.22
C HIS A 44 -4.27 -0.13 -7.44
N ASP A 45 -5.37 0.61 -7.49
CA ASP A 45 -5.70 1.50 -8.61
C ASP A 45 -4.64 2.61 -8.78
N PHE A 46 -4.13 3.14 -7.67
CA PHE A 46 -3.08 4.18 -7.69
C PHE A 46 -1.70 3.63 -8.09
N THR A 47 -1.36 2.42 -7.64
CA THR A 47 -0.01 1.84 -7.82
C THR A 47 0.11 0.95 -9.05
N GLY A 48 -1.00 0.63 -9.70
CA GLY A 48 -1.07 -0.33 -10.80
C GLY A 48 -0.70 -1.75 -10.40
N GLY A 49 -0.75 -2.09 -9.10
CA GLY A 49 -0.39 -3.43 -8.59
C GLY A 49 1.11 -3.67 -8.46
N LEU A 50 1.96 -2.64 -8.54
CA LEU A 50 3.41 -2.81 -8.37
C LEU A 50 3.78 -2.93 -6.90
N ALA A 51 4.34 -4.08 -6.49
CA ALA A 51 4.69 -4.38 -5.10
C ALA A 51 5.45 -3.25 -4.37
N ARG A 52 6.45 -2.65 -5.04
CA ARG A 52 7.25 -1.56 -4.47
C ARG A 52 6.42 -0.28 -4.27
N ALA A 53 5.55 0.03 -5.21
CA ALA A 53 4.67 1.21 -5.12
C ALA A 53 3.59 1.00 -4.05
N ILE A 54 3.03 -0.22 -3.95
CA ILE A 54 2.10 -0.61 -2.87
C ILE A 54 2.76 -0.41 -1.51
N ASN A 55 3.98 -0.92 -1.31
CA ASN A 55 4.68 -0.76 -0.04
C ASN A 55 4.92 0.71 0.30
N ASN A 56 5.44 1.48 -0.65
CA ASN A 56 5.72 2.90 -0.44
C ASN A 56 4.45 3.67 -0.06
N LEU A 57 3.35 3.44 -0.77
CA LEU A 57 2.08 4.13 -0.50
C LEU A 57 1.48 3.68 0.83
N ALA A 58 1.49 2.38 1.13
CA ALA A 58 1.01 1.85 2.40
C ALA A 58 1.81 2.41 3.59
N THR A 59 3.14 2.51 3.47
CA THR A 59 3.99 3.15 4.49
C THR A 59 3.64 4.63 4.67
N ALA A 60 3.43 5.37 3.58
CA ALA A 60 3.01 6.76 3.67
C ALA A 60 1.64 6.89 4.39
N CYS A 61 0.68 6.01 4.10
CA CYS A 61 -0.62 6.01 4.78
C CYS A 61 -0.47 5.73 6.29
N LEU A 62 0.40 4.80 6.68
CA LEU A 62 0.67 4.48 8.09
C LEU A 62 1.32 5.66 8.82
N LEU A 63 2.27 6.35 8.18
CA LEU A 63 2.89 7.56 8.72
C LEU A 63 1.86 8.68 8.89
N GLN A 64 1.00 8.87 7.89
CA GLN A 64 -0.07 9.86 7.92
C GLN A 64 -1.09 9.58 9.03
N ALA A 65 -1.48 8.31 9.19
CA ALA A 65 -2.37 7.86 10.26
C ALA A 65 -1.76 8.11 11.64
N THR A 66 -0.47 7.80 11.80
CA THR A 66 0.29 8.07 13.03
C THR A 66 0.34 9.56 13.34
N ALA A 67 0.61 10.41 12.34
CA ALA A 67 0.62 11.87 12.50
C ALA A 67 -0.74 12.44 12.93
N ARG A 68 -1.84 11.77 12.55
CA ARG A 68 -3.22 12.15 12.91
C ARG A 68 -3.75 11.45 14.14
N ASN A 69 -2.95 10.60 14.77
CA ASN A 69 -3.34 9.77 15.92
C ASN A 69 -4.57 8.88 15.63
N VAL A 70 -4.71 8.40 14.39
CA VAL A 70 -5.76 7.46 14.00
C VAL A 70 -5.18 6.06 13.84
N LEU A 71 -5.90 5.06 14.34
CA LEU A 71 -5.47 3.65 14.30
C LEU A 71 -5.92 2.93 13.03
N ARG A 72 -6.86 3.52 12.28
CA ARG A 72 -7.48 2.93 11.09
C ARG A 72 -7.28 3.86 9.90
N ILE A 73 -6.94 3.27 8.76
CA ILE A 73 -6.74 3.94 7.49
C ILE A 73 -7.99 3.73 6.66
N ASP A 74 -8.80 4.78 6.62
CA ASP A 74 -9.98 4.94 5.78
C ASP A 74 -9.65 5.74 4.51
N GLU A 75 -10.65 5.92 3.66
CA GLU A 75 -10.49 6.64 2.40
C GLU A 75 -10.04 8.10 2.61
N ASN A 76 -10.38 8.76 3.72
CA ASN A 76 -9.94 10.13 3.98
C ASN A 76 -8.42 10.22 4.16
N VAL A 77 -7.85 9.33 4.98
CA VAL A 77 -6.40 9.25 5.22
C VAL A 77 -5.68 8.89 3.93
N PHE A 78 -6.24 7.97 3.14
CA PHE A 78 -5.70 7.60 1.83
C PHE A 78 -5.65 8.79 0.88
N GLN A 79 -6.75 9.53 0.71
CA GLN A 79 -6.81 10.67 -0.23
C GLN A 79 -5.81 11.77 0.14
N GLN A 80 -5.64 12.04 1.43
CA GLN A 80 -4.64 13.00 1.89
C GLN A 80 -3.22 12.52 1.62
N THR A 81 -2.95 11.25 1.94
CA THR A 81 -1.64 10.66 1.65
C THR A 81 -1.36 10.70 0.16
N ALA A 82 -2.33 10.34 -0.69
CA ALA A 82 -2.18 10.34 -2.14
C ALA A 82 -1.91 11.75 -2.70
N ALA A 83 -2.57 12.78 -2.14
CA ALA A 83 -2.34 14.17 -2.51
C ALA A 83 -0.91 14.63 -2.13
N GLU A 84 -0.41 14.25 -0.95
CA GLU A 84 0.95 14.57 -0.52
C GLU A 84 2.00 13.76 -1.29
N PHE A 85 1.72 12.49 -1.60
CA PHE A 85 2.65 11.60 -2.30
C PHE A 85 2.85 11.98 -3.77
N GLN A 86 1.89 12.67 -4.40
CA GLN A 86 2.04 13.23 -5.76
C GLN A 86 2.93 14.47 -5.82
N LEU A 87 3.21 15.11 -4.68
CA LEU A 87 4.02 16.33 -4.61
C LEU A 87 5.53 16.07 -4.41
N VAL A 88 5.96 14.80 -4.37
CA VAL A 88 7.35 14.37 -4.14
C VAL A 88 7.95 13.70 -5.37
#